data_AF-A0A942C1N4-F1
#
_entry.id   AF-A0A942C1N4-F1
#
_cell.length_a   1.000
_cell.length_b   1.000
_cell.length_c   1.000
_cell.angle_alpha   90.00
_cell.angle_beta   90.00
_cell.angle_gamma   90.00
#
_symmetry.space_group_name_H-M   'P 1'
#
loop_
_entity.id
_entity.type
_entity.pdbx_description
1 polymer ?
#
loop_
_entity_poly.entity_id
_entity_poly.type
_entity_poly.pdbx_seq_one_letter_code
_entity_poly.pdbx_strand_id
1 'polypeptide(L)'
;MLRFLCSFAALALLVGTLSLEAQVIRISYAETPGSDFGRHHVNPASENTVVEVKMPSLRIKQSGLLTSRLSRKEVERWKAMERRILATDADGRWLHPTLYELWDWAEHSGHQVYLEFQAGYTIPNSTAGSFNIERFDPSGKRHTAVLKLCFTNIDQAVSGPHVARPNGFIPFSELQREERYLEVLSHELAHVKHVLGSLLRTYLVQKLVEDTNDLLLLLTRNKPIGLLEAELKARISQRDTLLRELEDQAEQAEEIVWQELVAGRKARTELLTATYSRRR
;
A
#
# COMPACT_ATOMS: atom_id res chain seq x y z
N MET A 1 -25.83 14.62 12.17
CA MET A 1 -25.40 13.93 10.94
C MET A 1 -24.07 13.24 11.23
N LEU A 2 -24.10 11.98 11.68
CA LEU A 2 -22.89 11.19 11.97
C LEU A 2 -22.39 10.55 10.67
N ARG A 3 -21.15 10.86 10.28
CA ARG A 3 -20.41 10.09 9.26
C ARG A 3 -19.16 9.53 9.93
N PHE A 4 -19.15 8.22 10.09
CA PHE A 4 -18.02 7.44 10.59
C PHE A 4 -16.90 7.49 9.55
N LEU A 5 -15.83 8.21 9.87
CA LEU A 5 -14.49 7.96 9.35
C LEU A 5 -13.81 7.11 10.41
N CYS A 6 -13.24 5.97 10.00
CA CYS A 6 -12.53 5.06 10.89
C CYS A 6 -11.38 5.81 11.59
N SER A 7 -11.63 6.20 12.83
CA SER A 7 -10.63 6.60 13.81
C SER A 7 -11.09 5.99 15.12
N PHE A 8 -10.53 4.83 15.46
CA PHE A 8 -10.61 4.21 16.78
C PHE A 8 -9.31 3.40 16.91
N ALA A 9 -8.37 3.70 17.81
CA ALA A 9 -8.50 3.85 19.27
C ALA A 9 -9.12 2.58 19.92
N ALA A 10 -8.21 1.68 20.32
CA ALA A 10 -8.26 0.72 21.43
C ALA A 10 -9.58 -0.02 21.77
N LEU A 11 -9.56 -1.36 21.67
CA LEU A 11 -9.82 -2.26 22.81
C LEU A 11 -9.39 -3.71 22.52
N ALA A 12 -8.94 -4.38 23.58
CA ALA A 12 -8.22 -5.65 23.60
C ALA A 12 -9.10 -6.92 23.68
N LEU A 13 -8.42 -8.06 23.44
CA LEU A 13 -8.69 -9.45 23.84
C LEU A 13 -9.82 -10.24 23.13
N LEU A 14 -9.44 -11.22 22.31
CA LEU A 14 -9.38 -12.65 22.68
C LEU A 14 -8.92 -13.54 21.51
N VAL A 15 -8.10 -14.52 21.86
CA VAL A 15 -7.42 -15.51 21.00
C VAL A 15 -8.37 -16.60 20.51
N GLY A 16 -8.19 -17.04 19.27
CA GLY A 16 -8.77 -18.29 18.75
C GLY A 16 -8.10 -18.72 17.44
N THR A 17 -7.32 -19.79 17.48
CA THR A 17 -6.59 -20.39 16.35
C THR A 17 -7.53 -21.09 15.37
N LEU A 18 -7.42 -20.83 14.06
CA LEU A 18 -7.96 -21.74 13.04
C LEU A 18 -7.02 -21.91 11.84
N SER A 19 -6.90 -23.18 11.47
CA SER A 19 -6.01 -23.81 10.51
C SER A 19 -6.38 -23.49 9.05
N LEU A 20 -5.38 -23.21 8.23
CA LEU A 20 -5.47 -23.03 6.78
C LEU A 20 -5.32 -24.38 6.06
N GLU A 21 -6.37 -24.88 5.41
CA GLU A 21 -6.20 -25.84 4.31
C GLU A 21 -6.30 -25.10 2.97
N ALA A 22 -5.19 -25.12 2.22
CA ALA A 22 -5.09 -24.58 0.88
C ALA A 22 -5.81 -25.50 -0.12
N GLN A 23 -6.73 -24.95 -0.91
CA GLN A 23 -7.29 -25.65 -2.08
C GLN A 23 -6.39 -25.44 -3.31
N VAL A 24 -5.87 -26.54 -3.85
CA VAL A 24 -5.20 -26.59 -5.15
C VAL A 24 -6.27 -26.81 -6.23
N ILE A 25 -6.46 -25.83 -7.12
CA ILE A 25 -7.31 -25.98 -8.30
C ILE A 25 -6.44 -26.51 -9.45
N ARG A 26 -6.68 -27.74 -9.89
CA ARG A 26 -6.17 -28.29 -11.16
C ARG A 26 -7.27 -28.22 -12.20
N ILE A 27 -6.99 -27.55 -13.32
CA ILE A 27 -7.85 -27.57 -14.51
C ILE A 27 -7.12 -28.37 -15.57
N SER A 28 -7.69 -29.51 -15.97
CA SER A 28 -7.25 -30.30 -17.11
C SER A 28 -8.31 -30.21 -18.20
N TYR A 29 -7.90 -29.78 -19.39
CA TYR A 29 -8.72 -29.86 -20.60
C TYR A 29 -8.40 -31.17 -21.31
N ALA A 30 -9.42 -31.99 -21.53
CA ALA A 30 -9.36 -33.14 -22.42
C ALA A 30 -9.95 -32.71 -23.77
N GLU A 31 -9.12 -32.67 -24.82
CA GLU A 31 -9.62 -32.58 -26.18
C GLU A 31 -10.17 -33.95 -26.59
N THR A 32 -11.46 -34.00 -26.91
CA THR A 32 -12.08 -35.16 -27.55
C THR A 32 -11.64 -35.24 -29.01
N PRO A 33 -11.05 -36.36 -29.48
CA PRO A 33 -10.85 -36.60 -30.90
C PRO A 33 -12.21 -36.94 -31.51
N GLY A 34 -12.69 -36.07 -32.41
CA GLY A 34 -13.81 -36.38 -33.28
C GLY A 34 -13.38 -37.42 -34.31
N SER A 35 -13.90 -38.64 -34.17
CA SER A 35 -13.90 -39.68 -35.19
C SER A 35 -15.06 -39.46 -36.16
N ASP A 36 -14.80 -39.27 -37.45
CA ASP A 36 -15.23 -40.25 -38.46
C ASP A 36 -14.77 -39.93 -39.90
N PHE A 37 -14.11 -40.95 -40.46
CA PHE A 37 -14.22 -41.50 -41.81
C PHE A 37 -14.52 -40.61 -43.02
N GLY A 38 -13.48 -40.41 -43.83
CA GLY A 38 -13.59 -40.13 -45.27
C GLY A 38 -12.26 -40.35 -45.97
N ARG A 39 -12.09 -41.50 -46.63
CA ARG A 39 -10.92 -41.81 -47.47
C ARG A 39 -10.90 -40.88 -48.68
N HIS A 40 -9.92 -39.97 -48.75
CA HIS A 40 -9.40 -39.45 -50.01
C HIS A 40 -7.88 -39.34 -49.95
N HIS A 41 -7.24 -40.05 -50.89
CA HIS A 41 -5.82 -39.97 -51.19
C HIS A 41 -5.50 -38.57 -51.72
N VAL A 42 -4.77 -37.76 -50.96
CA VAL A 42 -4.19 -36.49 -51.43
C VAL A 42 -2.74 -36.41 -50.95
N ASN A 43 -1.83 -36.12 -51.89
CA ASN A 43 -0.39 -35.97 -51.71
C ASN A 43 -0.04 -34.98 -50.59
N PRO A 44 0.83 -35.32 -49.62
CA PRO A 44 1.34 -34.36 -48.65
C PRO A 44 2.59 -33.70 -49.23
N ALA A 45 2.41 -32.73 -50.14
CA ALA A 45 3.41 -31.68 -50.25
C ALA A 45 3.23 -30.83 -49.00
N SER A 46 4.08 -31.05 -47.99
CA SER A 46 4.08 -30.29 -46.74
C SER A 46 4.44 -28.84 -47.04
N GLU A 47 3.44 -28.06 -47.38
CA GLU A 47 3.56 -26.63 -47.53
C GLU A 47 3.76 -26.06 -46.13
N ASN A 48 5.01 -25.76 -45.78
CA ASN A 48 5.35 -25.10 -44.53
C ASN A 48 4.74 -23.70 -44.56
N THR A 49 3.51 -23.56 -44.07
CA THR A 49 2.87 -22.27 -43.89
C THR A 49 3.57 -21.56 -42.73
N VAL A 50 4.52 -20.69 -43.05
CA VAL A 50 5.11 -19.78 -42.06
C VAL A 50 4.05 -18.75 -41.72
N VAL A 51 3.31 -19.01 -40.63
CA VAL A 51 2.38 -18.02 -40.07
C VAL A 51 3.21 -16.97 -39.35
N GLU A 52 3.43 -15.83 -39.99
CA GLU A 52 4.09 -14.69 -39.38
C GLU A 52 3.13 -14.04 -38.37
N VAL A 53 3.15 -14.55 -37.14
CA VAL A 53 2.38 -13.99 -36.03
C VAL A 53 3.08 -12.70 -35.59
N LYS A 54 2.61 -11.57 -36.12
CA LYS A 54 3.02 -10.24 -35.67
C LYS A 54 2.50 -10.02 -34.25
N MET A 55 3.27 -10.47 -33.26
CA MET A 55 2.94 -10.27 -31.85
C MET A 55 2.82 -8.76 -31.58
N PRO A 56 1.70 -8.28 -31.03
CA PRO A 56 1.57 -6.87 -30.68
C PRO A 56 2.71 -6.51 -29.72
N SER A 57 3.36 -5.37 -29.96
CA SER A 57 4.43 -4.88 -29.08
C SER A 57 3.90 -4.87 -27.65
N LEU A 58 4.45 -5.75 -26.80
CA LEU A 58 4.10 -5.78 -25.38
C LEU A 58 4.48 -4.42 -24.81
N ARG A 59 3.50 -3.53 -24.64
CA ARG A 59 3.69 -2.31 -23.87
C ARG A 59 4.07 -2.78 -22.48
N ILE A 60 5.35 -2.65 -22.12
CA ILE A 60 5.83 -2.91 -20.77
C ILE A 60 5.04 -1.95 -19.88
N LYS A 61 4.04 -2.49 -19.20
CA LYS A 61 3.25 -1.72 -18.24
C LYS A 61 4.23 -1.33 -17.14
N GLN A 62 4.40 -0.03 -16.89
CA GLN A 62 5.21 0.48 -15.79
C GLN A 62 4.74 -0.16 -14.47
N SER A 63 5.67 -0.57 -13.63
CA SER A 63 5.47 -1.05 -12.26
C SER A 63 6.22 -0.13 -11.30
N GLY A 64 5.95 -0.25 -10.00
CA GLY A 64 6.55 0.58 -8.96
C GLY A 64 5.64 1.70 -8.47
N LEU A 65 6.25 2.75 -7.93
CA LEU A 65 5.57 3.96 -7.47
C LEU A 65 5.33 4.90 -8.65
N LEU A 66 4.07 5.01 -9.07
CA LEU A 66 3.68 5.75 -10.26
C LEU A 66 3.24 7.18 -9.90
N THR A 67 3.98 8.16 -10.40
CA THR A 67 3.71 9.60 -10.22
C THR A 67 2.78 10.19 -11.28
N SER A 68 2.21 9.36 -12.16
CA SER A 68 1.38 9.82 -13.29
C SER A 68 0.08 10.52 -12.89
N ARG A 69 -0.34 10.41 -11.63
CA ARG A 69 -1.52 11.11 -11.07
C ARG A 69 -1.16 12.39 -10.30
N LEU A 70 0.12 12.71 -10.19
CA LEU A 70 0.59 13.94 -9.55
C LEU A 70 0.63 15.08 -10.57
N SER A 71 0.20 16.27 -10.16
CA SER A 71 0.45 17.51 -10.87
C SER A 71 1.95 17.83 -10.87
N ARG A 72 2.40 18.74 -11.76
CA ARG A 72 3.81 19.15 -11.84
C ARG A 72 4.37 19.63 -10.48
N LYS A 73 3.58 20.39 -9.72
CA LYS A 73 3.99 20.89 -8.39
C LYS A 73 4.16 19.74 -7.39
N GLU A 74 3.29 18.74 -7.48
CA GLU A 74 3.32 17.55 -6.63
C GLU A 74 4.48 16.62 -7.01
N VAL A 75 4.80 16.48 -8.30
CA VAL A 75 6.01 15.76 -8.75
C VAL A 75 7.28 16.40 -8.17
N GLU A 76 7.39 17.73 -8.18
CA GLU A 76 8.55 18.40 -7.57
C GLU A 76 8.61 18.21 -6.05
N ARG A 77 7.45 18.13 -5.38
CA ARG A 77 7.36 17.78 -3.96
C ARG A 77 7.78 16.33 -3.70
N TRP A 78 7.31 15.39 -4.53
CA TRP A 78 7.71 13.98 -4.48
C TRP A 78 9.23 13.83 -4.63
N LYS A 79 9.83 14.46 -5.65
CA LYS A 79 11.30 14.47 -5.84
C LYS A 79 12.04 15.01 -4.61
N ALA A 80 11.48 15.97 -3.89
CA ALA A 80 12.09 16.48 -2.66
C ALA A 80 12.03 15.45 -1.51
N MET A 81 10.94 14.68 -1.42
CA MET A 81 10.82 13.56 -0.47
C MET A 81 11.76 12.42 -0.86
N GLU A 82 11.77 12.02 -2.13
CA GLU A 82 12.65 10.97 -2.69
C GLU A 82 14.13 11.26 -2.43
N ARG A 83 14.59 12.50 -2.62
CA ARG A 83 15.97 12.89 -2.26
C ARG A 83 16.31 12.66 -0.79
N ARG A 84 15.33 12.74 0.11
CA ARG A 84 15.53 12.46 1.54
C ARG A 84 15.52 10.96 1.83
N ILE A 85 14.65 10.21 1.16
CA ILE A 85 14.63 8.73 1.23
C ILE A 85 16.00 8.18 0.78
N LEU A 86 16.53 8.69 -0.33
CA LEU A 86 17.80 8.30 -0.93
C LEU A 86 19.02 9.01 -0.31
N ALA A 87 18.88 9.65 0.85
CA ALA A 87 19.99 10.36 1.46
C ALA A 87 20.97 9.37 2.11
N THR A 88 22.27 9.55 1.87
CA THR A 88 23.34 8.77 2.47
C THR A 88 24.26 9.61 3.35
N ASP A 89 24.98 8.96 4.26
CA ASP A 89 26.07 9.55 5.03
C ASP A 89 27.39 9.60 4.24
N ALA A 90 28.48 10.03 4.89
CA ALA A 90 29.80 10.13 4.27
C ALA A 90 30.40 8.76 3.88
N ASP A 91 29.94 7.68 4.52
CA ASP A 91 30.36 6.30 4.23
C ASP A 91 29.48 5.64 3.17
N GLY A 92 28.51 6.38 2.60
CA GLY A 92 27.56 5.89 1.60
C GLY A 92 26.44 5.02 2.17
N ARG A 93 26.24 5.01 3.49
CA ARG A 93 25.14 4.27 4.13
C ARG A 93 23.87 5.12 4.11
N TRP A 94 22.71 4.49 3.93
CA TRP A 94 21.42 5.18 3.97
C TRP A 94 21.19 5.80 5.34
N LEU A 95 20.79 7.08 5.37
CA LEU A 95 20.43 7.77 6.61
C LEU A 95 19.13 7.23 7.22
N HIS A 96 18.25 6.68 6.38
CA HIS A 96 16.93 6.17 6.76
C HIS A 96 16.74 4.76 6.14
N PRO A 97 17.48 3.74 6.64
CA PRO A 97 17.52 2.43 6.02
C PRO A 97 16.15 1.75 5.93
N THR A 98 15.32 1.82 6.99
CA THR A 98 13.98 1.24 6.96
C THR A 98 13.08 1.94 5.95
N LEU A 99 13.14 3.27 5.90
CA LEU A 99 12.38 4.05 4.91
C LEU A 99 12.82 3.73 3.47
N TYR A 100 14.13 3.60 3.24
CA TYR A 100 14.68 3.20 1.95
C TYR A 100 14.21 1.80 1.55
N GLU A 101 14.25 0.82 2.45
CA GLU A 101 13.80 -0.56 2.16
C GLU A 101 12.31 -0.63 1.82
N LEU A 102 11.46 0.15 2.48
CA LEU A 102 10.03 0.23 2.17
C LEU A 102 9.79 0.83 0.78
N TRP A 103 10.49 1.92 0.46
CA TRP A 103 10.43 2.58 -0.83
C TRP A 103 10.96 1.68 -1.96
N ASP A 104 12.13 1.07 -1.77
CA ASP A 104 12.79 0.21 -2.75
C ASP A 104 11.95 -1.03 -3.06
N TRP A 105 11.36 -1.63 -2.03
CA TRP A 105 10.42 -2.73 -2.22
C TRP A 105 9.22 -2.29 -3.07
N ALA A 106 8.61 -1.14 -2.76
CA ALA A 106 7.44 -0.67 -3.49
C ALA A 106 7.77 -0.40 -4.97
N GLU A 107 8.93 0.20 -5.26
CA GLU A 107 9.41 0.49 -6.60
C GLU A 107 9.68 -0.78 -7.42
N HIS A 108 10.22 -1.83 -6.79
CA HIS A 108 10.64 -3.04 -7.47
C HIS A 108 9.69 -4.26 -7.29
N SER A 109 8.57 -4.09 -6.59
CA SER A 109 7.60 -5.16 -6.29
C SER A 109 6.92 -5.80 -7.52
N GLY A 110 6.94 -5.12 -8.67
CA GLY A 110 6.19 -5.53 -9.87
C GLY A 110 4.72 -5.13 -9.87
N HIS A 111 4.20 -4.61 -8.74
CA HIS A 111 2.87 -4.03 -8.62
C HIS A 111 2.82 -2.60 -9.17
N GLN A 112 1.61 -2.03 -9.26
CA GLN A 112 1.40 -0.64 -9.67
C GLN A 112 0.82 0.14 -8.49
N VAL A 113 1.58 1.07 -7.92
CA VAL A 113 1.13 1.86 -6.77
C VAL A 113 1.12 3.33 -7.19
N TYR A 114 -0.06 3.87 -7.47
CA TYR A 114 -0.19 5.27 -7.84
C TYR A 114 -0.08 6.17 -6.61
N LEU A 115 0.71 7.24 -6.74
CA LEU A 115 0.80 8.29 -5.72
C LEU A 115 -0.23 9.39 -6.02
N GLU A 116 -0.98 9.78 -5.00
CA GLU A 116 -1.89 10.93 -5.05
C GLU A 116 -1.66 11.84 -3.84
N PHE A 117 -1.57 13.16 -4.06
CA PHE A 117 -1.58 14.13 -2.97
C PHE A 117 -2.93 14.83 -2.92
N GLN A 118 -3.64 14.69 -1.81
CA GLN A 118 -4.95 15.29 -1.68
C GLN A 118 -4.81 16.78 -1.32
N ALA A 119 -5.18 17.65 -2.25
CA ALA A 119 -5.36 19.08 -1.97
C ALA A 119 -6.69 19.28 -1.22
N GLY A 120 -6.61 19.73 0.04
CA GLY A 120 -7.77 19.85 0.91
C GLY A 120 -8.76 20.92 0.45
N TYR A 121 -10.03 20.54 0.26
CA TYR A 121 -11.25 21.32 0.54
C TYR A 121 -12.52 20.43 0.48
N THR A 122 -12.43 19.26 -0.13
CA THR A 122 -13.57 18.33 -0.25
C THR A 122 -13.58 17.32 0.89
N ILE A 123 -14.37 17.65 1.90
CA ILE A 123 -14.77 16.85 3.08
C ILE A 123 -13.69 16.79 4.17
N PRO A 124 -14.01 17.15 5.44
CA PRO A 124 -13.11 16.95 6.56
C PRO A 124 -12.93 15.46 6.80
N ASN A 125 -11.84 14.89 6.28
CA ASN A 125 -11.28 13.65 6.80
C ASN A 125 -10.13 14.02 7.75
N SER A 126 -10.00 13.33 8.88
CA SER A 126 -8.86 13.48 9.80
C SER A 126 -7.68 12.58 9.41
N THR A 127 -7.77 11.96 8.24
CA THR A 127 -6.84 10.93 7.76
C THR A 127 -5.64 11.58 7.08
N ALA A 128 -4.44 11.32 7.59
CA ALA A 128 -3.19 11.90 7.09
C ALA A 128 -2.64 11.19 5.84
N GLY A 129 -2.85 9.87 5.74
CA GLY A 129 -2.50 9.03 4.61
C GLY A 129 -3.52 7.90 4.44
N SER A 130 -3.56 7.29 3.26
CA SER A 130 -4.36 6.08 3.05
C SER A 130 -3.84 5.23 1.89
N PHE A 131 -3.94 3.93 2.05
CA PHE A 131 -3.68 2.93 1.01
C PHE A 131 -4.98 2.20 0.61
N ASN A 132 -5.23 2.03 -0.69
CA ASN A 132 -6.41 1.33 -1.21
C ASN A 132 -6.05 0.46 -2.42
N ILE A 133 -6.68 -0.71 -2.56
CA ILE A 133 -6.49 -1.59 -3.73
C ILE A 133 -7.54 -1.20 -4.79
N GLU A 134 -7.10 -0.72 -5.95
CA GLU A 134 -8.02 -0.43 -7.06
C GLU A 134 -8.30 -1.67 -7.92
N ARG A 135 -7.30 -2.54 -8.04
CA ARG A 135 -7.43 -3.77 -8.83
C ARG A 135 -6.67 -4.92 -8.19
N PHE A 136 -7.41 -5.94 -7.81
CA PHE A 136 -6.88 -7.24 -7.47
C PHE A 136 -6.49 -8.03 -8.72
N ASP A 137 -5.31 -8.66 -8.70
CA ASP A 137 -4.84 -9.59 -9.72
C ASP A 137 -4.81 -10.99 -9.09
N PRO A 138 -5.69 -11.92 -9.52
CA PRO A 138 -5.75 -13.26 -8.97
C PRO A 138 -4.44 -14.06 -9.11
N SER A 139 -3.55 -13.67 -10.02
CA SER A 139 -2.24 -14.31 -10.17
C SER A 139 -1.20 -13.82 -9.15
N GLY A 140 -1.50 -12.77 -8.39
CA GLY A 140 -0.59 -12.14 -7.42
C GLY A 140 0.58 -11.38 -8.05
N LYS A 141 0.61 -11.24 -9.38
CA LYS A 141 1.78 -10.67 -10.08
C LYS A 141 1.72 -9.15 -10.13
N ARG A 142 0.53 -8.57 -10.34
CA ARG A 142 0.40 -7.13 -10.61
C ARG A 142 -0.91 -6.56 -10.08
N HIS A 143 -0.98 -6.42 -8.76
CA HIS A 143 -1.99 -5.60 -8.12
C HIS A 143 -1.86 -4.12 -8.56
N THR A 144 -2.98 -3.42 -8.60
CA THR A 144 -3.02 -1.96 -8.74
C THR A 144 -3.58 -1.36 -7.47
N ALA A 145 -2.87 -0.40 -6.90
CA ALA A 145 -3.24 0.27 -5.67
C ALA A 145 -2.98 1.79 -5.76
N VAL A 146 -3.52 2.53 -4.81
CA VAL A 146 -3.29 3.96 -4.65
C VAL A 146 -2.85 4.24 -3.23
N LEU A 147 -1.76 4.99 -3.10
CA LEU A 147 -1.28 5.58 -1.85
C LEU A 147 -1.55 7.08 -1.90
N LYS A 148 -2.30 7.57 -0.91
CA LYS A 148 -2.70 8.97 -0.81
C LYS A 148 -2.05 9.61 0.40
N LEU A 149 -1.55 10.83 0.25
CA LEU A 149 -1.12 11.68 1.38
C LEU A 149 -1.93 12.97 1.41
N CYS A 150 -2.44 13.33 2.58
CA CYS A 150 -3.14 14.59 2.81
C CYS A 150 -2.23 15.57 3.56
N PHE A 151 -1.43 16.34 2.81
CA PHE A 151 -0.47 17.27 3.42
C PHE A 151 -1.11 18.32 4.31
N THR A 152 -2.35 18.75 4.02
CA THR A 152 -3.07 19.68 4.90
C THR A 152 -3.32 19.08 6.29
N ASN A 153 -3.74 17.81 6.35
CA ASN A 153 -3.96 17.11 7.62
C ASN A 153 -2.63 16.86 8.34
N ILE A 154 -1.58 16.47 7.60
CA ILE A 154 -0.25 16.27 8.19
C ILE A 154 0.29 17.58 8.76
N ASP A 155 0.17 18.69 8.04
CA ASP A 155 0.64 19.99 8.51
C ASP A 155 -0.10 20.44 9.79
N GLN A 156 -1.41 20.16 9.88
CA GLN A 156 -2.27 20.55 10.99
C GLN A 156 -2.28 19.57 12.17
N ALA A 157 -1.72 18.37 12.01
CA ALA A 157 -1.74 17.37 13.07
C ALA A 157 -1.02 17.89 14.32
N VAL A 158 -1.65 17.69 15.48
CA VAL A 158 -1.09 18.07 16.78
C VAL A 158 -0.01 17.06 17.16
N SER A 159 1.13 17.55 17.66
CA SER A 159 2.23 16.73 18.16
C SER A 159 2.62 17.19 19.56
N GLY A 160 2.94 16.23 20.44
CA GLY A 160 3.38 16.49 21.81
C GLY A 160 3.15 15.30 22.75
N PRO A 161 3.61 15.39 24.03
CA PRO A 161 3.57 14.26 24.96
C PRO A 161 2.19 13.65 25.22
N HIS A 162 1.11 14.39 24.97
CA HIS A 162 -0.27 13.92 25.15
C HIS A 162 -0.75 12.99 24.04
N VAL A 163 -0.05 12.93 22.90
CA VAL A 163 -0.30 11.96 21.81
C VAL A 163 0.72 10.83 21.79
N ALA A 164 1.53 10.69 22.85
CA ALA A 164 2.49 9.61 22.97
C ALA A 164 1.80 8.24 22.99
N ARG A 165 2.30 7.31 22.17
CA ARG A 165 1.91 5.90 22.21
C ARG A 165 2.50 5.20 23.45
N PRO A 166 1.99 4.01 23.86
CA PRO A 166 2.47 3.31 25.05
C PRO A 166 3.97 2.96 25.07
N ASN A 167 4.60 2.85 23.91
CA ASN A 167 6.05 2.65 23.73
C ASN A 167 6.88 3.93 23.83
N GLY A 168 6.25 5.10 24.00
CA GLY A 168 6.93 6.40 24.04
C GLY A 168 7.14 7.05 22.67
N PHE A 169 6.70 6.42 21.57
CA PHE A 169 6.68 7.05 20.25
C PHE A 169 5.71 8.24 20.25
N ILE A 170 6.18 9.41 19.85
CA ILE A 170 5.36 10.63 19.71
C ILE A 170 5.35 11.02 18.23
N PRO A 171 4.24 10.77 17.50
CA PRO A 171 4.13 11.09 16.09
C PRO A 171 4.50 12.56 15.80
N PHE A 172 5.27 12.75 14.74
CA PHE A 172 5.81 14.04 14.27
C PHE A 172 6.73 14.80 15.24
N SER A 173 7.02 14.26 16.42
CA SER A 173 7.84 14.97 17.41
C SER A 173 9.24 15.19 16.85
N GLU A 174 9.75 16.42 17.01
CA GLU A 174 11.07 16.86 16.53
C GLU A 174 11.28 16.84 14.99
N LEU A 175 10.24 16.53 14.22
CA LEU A 175 10.31 16.49 12.77
C LEU A 175 9.96 17.83 12.12
N GLN A 176 10.71 18.18 11.07
CA GLN A 176 10.35 19.27 10.18
C GLN A 176 9.21 18.87 9.25
N ARG A 177 8.60 19.85 8.59
CA ARG A 177 7.44 19.66 7.72
C ARG A 177 7.58 18.51 6.72
N GLU A 178 8.66 18.48 5.94
CA GLU A 178 8.89 17.41 4.97
C GLU A 178 9.16 16.05 5.62
N GLU A 179 9.75 16.02 6.82
CA GLU A 179 10.02 14.79 7.57
C GLU A 179 8.71 14.19 8.10
N ARG A 180 7.74 15.03 8.49
CA ARG A 180 6.38 14.58 8.82
C ARG A 180 5.69 13.90 7.64
N TYR A 181 5.93 14.35 6.41
CA TYR A 181 5.41 13.67 5.21
C TYR A 181 6.06 12.31 5.00
N LEU A 182 7.34 12.18 5.33
CA LEU A 182 8.07 10.90 5.23
C LEU A 182 7.63 9.91 6.32
N GLU A 183 7.34 10.39 7.52
CA GLU A 183 6.75 9.56 8.60
C GLU A 183 5.44 8.93 8.13
N VAL A 184 4.47 9.74 7.65
CA VAL A 184 3.21 9.19 7.14
C VAL A 184 3.41 8.32 5.89
N LEU A 185 4.28 8.74 4.96
CA LEU A 185 4.60 7.91 3.79
C LEU A 185 5.14 6.53 4.20
N SER A 186 5.99 6.46 5.23
CA SER A 186 6.55 5.19 5.71
C SER A 186 5.48 4.25 6.24
N HIS A 187 4.51 4.80 6.99
CA HIS A 187 3.36 4.06 7.48
C HIS A 187 2.54 3.47 6.31
N GLU A 188 2.23 4.29 5.31
CA GLU A 188 1.48 3.82 4.13
C GLU A 188 2.28 2.84 3.26
N LEU A 189 3.60 3.02 3.10
CA LEU A 189 4.45 2.07 2.39
C LEU A 189 4.57 0.74 3.13
N ALA A 190 4.53 0.76 4.47
CA ALA A 190 4.48 -0.47 5.27
C ALA A 190 3.20 -1.25 4.97
N HIS A 191 2.04 -0.59 4.87
CA HIS A 191 0.82 -1.24 4.38
C HIS A 191 0.97 -1.77 2.96
N VAL A 192 1.51 -0.98 2.03
CA VAL A 192 1.76 -1.42 0.64
C VAL A 192 2.58 -2.71 0.61
N LYS A 193 3.73 -2.74 1.30
CA LYS A 193 4.62 -3.90 1.39
C LYS A 193 3.95 -5.10 2.05
N HIS A 194 3.29 -4.87 3.18
CA HIS A 194 2.67 -5.94 3.93
C HIS A 194 1.51 -6.54 3.15
N VAL A 195 0.56 -5.73 2.67
CA VAL A 195 -0.63 -6.22 1.98
C VAL A 195 -0.27 -6.84 0.63
N LEU A 196 0.44 -6.11 -0.25
CA LEU A 196 0.70 -6.57 -1.61
C LEU A 196 1.76 -7.68 -1.67
N GLY A 197 2.64 -7.78 -0.68
CA GLY A 197 3.60 -8.87 -0.56
C GLY A 197 2.99 -10.26 -0.30
N SER A 198 1.66 -10.36 -0.16
CA SER A 198 0.96 -11.64 -0.01
C SER A 198 -0.39 -11.62 -0.71
N LEU A 199 -0.56 -12.55 -1.66
CA LEU A 199 -1.81 -12.75 -2.39
C LEU A 199 -3.00 -12.98 -1.44
N LEU A 200 -2.80 -13.79 -0.40
CA LEU A 200 -3.84 -14.06 0.61
C LEU A 200 -4.21 -12.79 1.38
N ARG A 201 -3.23 -12.01 1.86
CA ARG A 201 -3.51 -10.75 2.57
C ARG A 201 -4.19 -9.72 1.67
N THR A 202 -3.75 -9.58 0.42
CA THR A 202 -4.41 -8.70 -0.56
C THR A 202 -5.87 -9.12 -0.78
N TYR A 203 -6.13 -10.43 -0.94
CA TYR A 203 -7.49 -10.96 -1.07
C TYR A 203 -8.33 -10.68 0.18
N LEU A 204 -7.79 -10.90 1.38
CA LEU A 204 -8.49 -10.65 2.64
C LEU A 204 -8.81 -9.16 2.84
N VAL A 205 -7.91 -8.24 2.48
CA VAL A 205 -8.20 -6.80 2.52
C VAL A 205 -9.37 -6.46 1.60
N GLN A 206 -9.33 -6.93 0.35
CA GLN A 206 -10.44 -6.70 -0.58
C GLN A 206 -11.76 -7.29 -0.05
N LYS A 207 -11.73 -8.52 0.47
CA LYS A 207 -12.96 -9.22 0.89
C LYS A 207 -13.51 -8.84 2.24
N LEU A 208 -12.67 -8.55 3.22
CA LEU A 208 -13.12 -8.25 4.58
C LEU A 208 -13.17 -6.76 4.85
N VAL A 209 -12.31 -5.95 4.22
CA VAL A 209 -12.32 -4.50 4.43
C VAL A 209 -13.20 -3.82 3.39
N GLU A 210 -12.89 -3.96 2.11
CA GLU A 210 -13.57 -3.21 1.04
C GLU A 210 -15.04 -3.67 0.89
N ASP A 211 -15.30 -4.96 0.68
CA ASP A 211 -16.67 -5.47 0.52
C ASP A 211 -17.55 -5.20 1.78
N THR A 212 -16.96 -5.23 2.99
CA THR A 212 -17.70 -4.93 4.23
C THR A 212 -18.03 -3.44 4.34
N ASN A 213 -17.10 -2.56 3.97
CA ASN A 213 -17.33 -1.12 3.95
C ASN A 213 -18.43 -0.76 2.93
N ASP A 214 -18.41 -1.37 1.75
CA ASP A 214 -19.45 -1.20 0.74
C ASP A 214 -20.82 -1.66 1.26
N LEU A 215 -20.87 -2.82 1.92
CA LEU A 215 -22.09 -3.31 2.56
C LEU A 215 -22.62 -2.32 3.62
N LEU A 216 -21.74 -1.80 4.49
CA LEU A 216 -22.13 -0.81 5.50
C LEU A 216 -22.67 0.48 4.88
N LEU A 217 -22.05 0.94 3.79
CA LEU A 217 -22.53 2.10 3.04
C LEU A 217 -23.91 1.87 2.43
N LEU A 218 -24.16 0.67 1.87
CA LEU A 218 -25.46 0.29 1.33
C LEU A 218 -26.54 0.24 2.43
N LEU A 219 -26.23 -0.35 3.58
CA LEU A 219 -27.16 -0.47 4.70
C LEU A 219 -27.53 0.91 5.29
N THR A 220 -26.55 1.80 5.40
CA THR A 220 -26.76 3.18 5.89
C THR A 220 -27.73 3.95 4.99
N ARG A 221 -27.75 3.66 3.68
CA ARG A 221 -28.68 4.29 2.73
C ARG A 221 -30.09 3.70 2.78
N ASN A 222 -30.22 2.41 3.09
CA ASN A 222 -31.45 1.66 2.85
C ASN A 222 -32.24 1.25 4.13
N LYS A 223 -31.75 1.54 5.35
CA LYS A 223 -32.34 1.13 6.67
C LYS A 223 -32.66 -0.39 6.76
N PRO A 224 -31.79 -1.22 7.35
CA PRO A 224 -31.97 -2.68 7.24
C PRO A 224 -33.00 -3.29 8.21
N ILE A 225 -33.65 -4.35 7.69
CA ILE A 225 -34.56 -5.30 8.36
C ILE A 225 -33.71 -6.35 9.12
N GLY A 226 -34.08 -6.62 10.38
CA GLY A 226 -33.25 -7.22 11.45
C GLY A 226 -32.72 -8.67 11.32
N LEU A 227 -32.62 -9.26 10.13
CA LEU A 227 -32.03 -10.60 9.91
C LEU A 227 -30.54 -10.56 9.57
N LEU A 228 -29.99 -9.41 9.15
CA LEU A 228 -28.58 -9.25 8.77
C LEU A 228 -27.61 -9.03 9.95
N GLU A 229 -28.11 -8.94 11.19
CA GLU A 229 -27.32 -8.37 12.29
C GLU A 229 -26.17 -9.28 12.75
N ALA A 230 -26.41 -10.60 12.89
CA ALA A 230 -25.41 -11.53 13.39
C ALA A 230 -24.25 -11.76 12.41
N GLU A 231 -24.56 -11.99 11.14
CA GLU A 231 -23.55 -12.18 10.09
C GLU A 231 -22.72 -10.90 9.86
N LEU A 232 -23.39 -9.73 9.79
CA LEU A 232 -22.71 -8.45 9.66
C LEU A 232 -21.78 -8.19 10.86
N LYS A 233 -22.24 -8.48 12.08
CA LYS A 233 -21.42 -8.34 13.29
C LYS A 233 -20.18 -9.23 13.25
N ALA A 234 -20.32 -10.49 12.83
CA ALA A 234 -19.19 -11.39 12.66
C ALA A 234 -18.19 -10.86 11.62
N ARG A 235 -18.69 -10.35 10.49
CA ARG A 235 -17.86 -9.78 9.42
C ARG A 235 -17.13 -8.51 9.86
N ILE A 236 -17.80 -7.61 10.58
CA ILE A 236 -17.17 -6.42 11.19
C ILE A 236 -16.07 -6.85 12.16
N SER A 237 -16.33 -7.85 13.01
CA SER A 237 -15.32 -8.34 13.95
C SER A 237 -14.08 -8.90 13.24
N GLN A 238 -14.26 -9.62 12.14
CA GLN A 238 -13.16 -10.14 11.31
C GLN A 238 -12.38 -8.99 10.67
N ARG A 239 -13.08 -8.01 10.09
CA ARG A 239 -12.48 -6.80 9.52
C ARG A 239 -11.62 -6.07 10.55
N ASP A 240 -12.18 -5.79 11.73
CA ASP A 240 -11.50 -4.99 12.76
C ASP A 240 -10.31 -5.75 13.37
N THR A 241 -10.34 -7.09 13.34
CA THR A 241 -9.16 -7.91 13.70
C THR A 241 -8.07 -7.80 12.66
N LEU A 242 -8.40 -7.94 11.37
CA LEU A 242 -7.43 -7.77 10.28
C LEU A 242 -6.85 -6.35 10.26
N LEU A 243 -7.68 -5.32 10.42
CA LEU A 243 -7.21 -3.93 10.45
C LEU A 243 -6.22 -3.71 11.60
N ARG A 244 -6.52 -4.17 12.82
CA ARG A 244 -5.57 -4.08 13.94
C ARG A 244 -4.22 -4.73 13.62
N GLU A 245 -4.22 -5.92 13.04
CA GLU A 245 -2.98 -6.60 12.62
C GLU A 245 -2.18 -5.76 11.60
N LEU A 246 -2.87 -5.18 10.61
CA LEU A 246 -2.23 -4.35 9.58
C LEU A 246 -1.66 -3.05 10.15
N GLU A 247 -2.40 -2.39 11.05
CA GLU A 247 -1.98 -1.17 11.74
C GLU A 247 -0.78 -1.45 12.66
N ASP A 248 -0.82 -2.50 13.48
CA ASP A 248 0.29 -2.85 14.39
C ASP A 248 1.63 -3.00 13.64
N GLN A 249 1.60 -3.54 12.42
CA GLN A 249 2.78 -3.68 11.56
C GLN A 249 3.26 -2.33 10.98
N ALA A 250 2.33 -1.49 10.53
CA ALA A 250 2.66 -0.18 9.99
C ALA A 250 3.17 0.78 11.08
N GLU A 251 2.59 0.73 12.28
CA GLU A 251 3.00 1.51 13.44
C GLU A 251 4.42 1.18 13.89
N GLN A 252 4.83 -0.09 13.85
CA GLN A 252 6.21 -0.49 14.16
C GLN A 252 7.21 0.08 13.15
N ALA A 253 6.88 0.02 11.85
CA ALA A 253 7.74 0.57 10.81
C ALA A 253 7.83 2.10 10.92
N GLU A 254 6.71 2.76 11.18
CA GLU A 254 6.62 4.21 11.39
C GLU A 254 7.48 4.66 12.58
N GLU A 255 7.44 3.95 13.71
CA GLU A 255 8.27 4.25 14.87
C GLU A 255 9.77 4.19 14.53
N ILE A 256 10.22 3.13 13.85
CA ILE A 256 11.63 2.97 13.46
C ILE A 256 12.04 4.12 12.52
N VAL A 257 11.22 4.43 11.51
CA VAL A 257 11.51 5.51 10.57
C VAL A 257 11.52 6.87 11.27
N TRP A 258 10.64 7.10 12.24
CA TRP A 258 10.69 8.30 13.07
C TRP A 258 12.03 8.44 13.80
N GLN A 259 12.53 7.37 14.43
CA GLN A 259 13.84 7.36 15.09
C GLN A 259 14.96 7.67 14.10
N GLU A 260 14.92 7.07 12.90
CA GLU A 260 15.87 7.33 11.82
C GLU A 260 15.84 8.80 11.35
N LEU A 261 14.65 9.39 11.19
CA LEU A 261 14.46 10.78 10.77
C LEU A 261 15.03 11.77 11.81
N VAL A 262 14.76 11.52 13.09
CA VAL A 262 15.29 12.32 14.22
C VAL A 262 16.81 12.20 14.29
N ALA A 263 17.37 10.99 14.17
CA ALA A 263 18.81 10.76 14.20
C ALA A 263 19.52 11.43 13.00
N GLY A 264 18.98 11.28 11.79
CA GLY A 264 19.54 11.88 10.57
C GLY A 264 19.57 13.41 10.62
N ARG A 265 18.67 14.05 11.36
CA ARG A 265 18.68 15.51 11.57
C ARG A 265 19.92 15.98 12.34
N LYS A 266 20.33 15.23 13.37
CA LYS A 266 21.54 15.56 14.16
C LYS A 266 22.77 15.51 13.27
N ALA A 267 22.92 14.43 12.49
CA ALA A 267 24.01 14.28 11.53
C ALA A 267 24.07 15.41 10.49
N ARG A 268 22.92 15.82 9.92
CA ARG A 268 22.85 16.94 8.97
C ARG A 268 23.28 18.27 9.60
N THR A 269 22.87 18.50 10.86
CA THR A 269 23.21 19.74 11.58
C THR A 269 24.71 19.80 11.88
N GLU A 270 25.30 18.70 12.33
CA GLU A 270 26.73 18.59 12.61
C GLU A 270 27.59 18.82 11.35
N LEU A 271 27.19 18.25 10.20
CA LEU A 271 27.86 18.48 8.92
C LEU A 271 27.84 19.95 8.49
N LEU A 272 26.70 20.62 8.64
CA LEU A 272 26.59 22.05 8.36
C LEU A 272 27.52 22.86 9.28
N THR A 273 27.49 22.62 10.59
CA THR A 273 28.36 23.32 11.55
C THR A 273 29.85 23.09 11.26
N ALA A 274 30.26 21.87 10.95
CA ALA A 274 31.64 21.55 10.60
C ALA A 274 32.12 22.27 9.32
N THR A 275 31.23 22.42 8.33
CA THR A 275 31.52 23.13 7.08
C THR A 275 31.69 24.63 7.30
N TYR A 276 30.89 25.23 8.19
CA TYR A 276 31.03 26.65 8.54
C TYR A 276 32.32 26.94 9.33
N SER A 277 32.71 26.05 10.25
CA SER A 277 33.94 26.22 11.04
C SER A 277 35.23 26.12 10.23
N ARG A 278 35.24 25.37 9.10
CA ARG A 278 36.41 25.28 8.20
C ARG A 278 36.59 26.47 7.26
N ARG A 279 35.58 27.34 7.13
CA ARG A 279 35.61 28.51 6.24
C ARG A 279 35.99 29.81 6.96
N ARG A 280 36.22 29.77 8.27
CA ARG A 280 36.77 30.87 9.07
C ARG A 280 38.24 30.58 9.37
#